data_AF-A0A7D5R8E1-F1
#
_entry.id   AF-A0A7D5R8E1-F1
#
_cell.length_a   1.000
_cell.length_b   1.000
_cell.length_c   1.000
_cell.angle_alpha   90.00
_cell.angle_beta   90.00
_cell.angle_gamma   90.00
#
_symmetry.space_group_name_H-M   'P 1'
#
loop_
_entity.id
_entity.type
_entity.pdbx_description
1 polymer ?
#
loop_
_entity_poly.entity_id
_entity_poly.type
_entity_poly.pdbx_seq_one_letter_code
_entity_poly.pdbx_strand_id
1 'polypeptide(L)' 'MDKHKPSEEMIKDLDNLLSKLNAMEIIASDEFQKNSIKIQRALVEGQIHTINEFQHMKKALDLLTLQLFEVQNKVKN' A
#
# COMPACT_ATOMS: atom_id res chain seq x y z
N MET A 1 16.03 -12.68 -8.03
CA MET A 1 16.25 -11.26 -7.68
C MET A 1 14.88 -10.58 -7.67
N ASP A 2 13.90 -11.22 -7.01
CA ASP A 2 12.46 -11.05 -7.26
C ASP A 2 11.73 -10.45 -6.05
N LYS A 3 12.35 -9.47 -5.39
CA LYS A 3 11.77 -8.83 -4.19
C LYS A 3 11.07 -7.52 -4.48
N HIS A 4 11.17 -6.98 -5.69
CA HIS A 4 10.47 -5.76 -6.09
C HIS A 4 9.29 -6.08 -6.98
N LYS A 5 8.20 -6.47 -6.35
CA LYS A 5 6.88 -6.46 -6.99
C LYS A 5 6.45 -4.99 -7.13
N PRO A 6 6.00 -4.52 -8.31
CA PRO A 6 5.47 -3.16 -8.46
C PRO A 6 4.34 -2.91 -7.45
N SER A 7 4.27 -1.69 -6.91
CA SER A 7 3.26 -1.32 -5.91
C SER A 7 1.82 -1.53 -6.40
N GLU A 8 1.57 -1.31 -7.70
CA GLU A 8 0.27 -1.60 -8.33
C GLU A 8 -0.09 -3.09 -8.27
N GLU A 9 0.89 -3.96 -8.49
CA GLU A 9 0.68 -5.40 -8.45
C GLU A 9 0.49 -5.88 -7.00
N MET A 10 1.15 -5.25 -6.03
CA MET A 10 0.90 -5.47 -4.59
C MET A 10 -0.52 -5.03 -4.18
N ILE A 11 -0.96 -3.84 -4.61
CA ILE A 11 -2.32 -3.35 -4.33
C ILE A 11 -3.35 -4.29 -4.94
N LYS A 12 -3.14 -4.74 -6.18
CA LYS A 12 -4.02 -5.71 -6.85
C LYS A 12 -4.14 -7.03 -6.09
N ASP A 13 -3.04 -7.55 -5.55
CA ASP A 13 -3.09 -8.75 -4.71
C ASP A 13 -3.87 -8.53 -3.42
N LEU A 14 -3.71 -7.36 -2.79
CA LEU A 14 -4.45 -6.97 -1.59
C LEU A 14 -5.95 -6.78 -1.88
N ASP A 15 -6.32 -6.21 -3.02
CA ASP A 15 -7.72 -6.09 -3.46
C ASP A 15 -8.36 -7.48 -3.69
N ASN A 16 -7.60 -8.41 -4.26
CA ASN A 16 -8.03 -9.80 -4.40
C ASN A 16 -8.21 -10.48 -3.03
N LEU A 17 -7.33 -10.20 -2.06
CA LEU A 17 -7.47 -10.70 -0.70
C LEU A 17 -8.69 -10.09 0.01
N LEU A 18 -8.91 -8.78 -0.13
CA LEU A 18 -10.06 -8.08 0.41
C LEU A 18 -11.37 -8.66 -0.15
N SER A 19 -11.41 -8.94 -1.45
CA SER A 19 -12.56 -9.58 -2.11
C SER A 19 -12.85 -10.98 -1.55
N LYS A 20 -11.79 -11.78 -1.29
CA LYS A 20 -11.92 -13.10 -0.65
C LYS A 20 -12.40 -12.99 0.80
N LEU A 21 -11.87 -12.03 1.57
CA LEU A 21 -12.30 -11.78 2.94
C LEU A 21 -13.78 -11.38 3.00
N ASN A 22 -14.24 -10.53 2.09
CA ASN A 22 -15.66 -10.17 1.98
C ASN A 22 -16.54 -11.40 1.69
N ALA A 23 -16.13 -12.28 0.78
CA ALA A 23 -16.84 -13.53 0.52
C ALA A 23 -16.86 -14.45 1.76
N MET A 24 -15.74 -14.53 2.49
CA MET A 24 -15.63 -15.29 3.73
C MET A 24 -16.56 -14.74 4.83
N GLU A 25 -16.70 -13.41 4.94
CA GLU A 25 -17.56 -12.78 5.95
C GLU A 25 -19.04 -13.16 5.74
N ILE A 26 -19.47 -13.29 4.48
CA ILE A 26 -20.84 -13.67 4.12
C ILE A 26 -21.14 -15.12 4.52
N ILE A 27 -20.18 -16.03 4.33
CA ILE A 27 -20.35 -17.48 4.60
C ILE A 27 -20.02 -17.90 6.04
N ALA A 28 -19.42 -17.02 6.83
CA ALA A 28 -18.97 -17.33 8.19
C ALA A 28 -20.15 -17.71 9.10
N SER A 29 -20.01 -18.87 9.75
CA SER A 29 -21.08 -19.52 10.52
C SER A 29 -21.21 -19.02 11.96
N ASP A 30 -20.14 -18.46 12.53
CA ASP A 30 -20.10 -18.01 13.92
C ASP A 30 -19.46 -16.63 14.09
N GLU A 31 -19.72 -16.01 15.24
CA GLU A 31 -19.24 -14.66 15.58
C GLU A 31 -17.71 -14.58 15.64
N PHE A 32 -17.03 -15.64 16.09
CA PHE A 32 -15.57 -15.63 16.18
C PHE A 32 -14.94 -15.56 14.78
N GLN A 33 -15.45 -16.35 13.83
CA GLN A 33 -15.05 -16.27 12.43
C GLN A 33 -15.32 -14.89 11.84
N LYS A 34 -16.52 -14.33 12.04
CA LYS A 34 -16.86 -12.98 11.56
C LYS A 34 -15.93 -11.91 12.12
N ASN A 35 -15.65 -11.94 13.42
CA ASN A 35 -14.75 -10.98 14.05
C ASN A 35 -13.30 -11.14 13.58
N SER A 36 -12.83 -12.37 13.39
CA SER A 36 -11.51 -12.65 12.81
C SER A 36 -11.40 -12.09 11.39
N ILE A 37 -12.41 -12.28 10.54
CA ILE A 37 -12.44 -11.76 9.17
C ILE A 37 -12.45 -10.22 9.16
N LYS A 38 -13.21 -9.58 10.05
CA LYS A 38 -13.22 -8.12 10.20
C LYS A 38 -11.84 -7.56 10.57
N ILE A 39 -11.13 -8.21 11.49
CA ILE A 39 -9.76 -7.81 11.85
C ILE A 39 -8.83 -7.96 10.64
N GLN A 40 -8.90 -9.09 9.92
CA GLN A 40 -8.10 -9.31 8.72
C GLN A 40 -8.38 -8.26 7.64
N ARG A 41 -9.66 -7.90 7.43
CA ARG A 41 -10.09 -6.87 6.50
C ARG A 41 -9.49 -5.50 6.83
N ALA A 42 -9.58 -5.08 8.10
CA ALA A 42 -8.98 -3.82 8.56
C ALA A 42 -7.46 -3.79 8.34
N LEU A 43 -6.77 -4.93 8.53
CA LEU A 43 -5.33 -5.04 8.27
C LEU A 43 -5.00 -4.90 6.78
N VAL A 44 -5.77 -5.55 5.89
CA VAL A 44 -5.57 -5.45 4.44
C VAL A 44 -5.84 -4.04 3.93
N GLU A 45 -6.92 -3.40 4.37
CA GLU A 45 -7.23 -2.00 4.06
C GLU A 45 -6.11 -1.05 4.54
N GLY A 46 -5.60 -1.27 5.76
CA GLY A 46 -4.46 -0.53 6.29
C GLY A 46 -3.18 -0.71 5.48
N GLN A 47 -2.93 -1.91 4.95
CA GLN A 47 -1.79 -2.18 4.07
C GLN A 47 -1.91 -1.47 2.73
N ILE A 48 -3.09 -1.49 2.09
CA ILE A 48 -3.35 -0.76 0.84
C ILE A 48 -3.08 0.74 1.06
N HIS A 49 -3.65 1.31 2.12
CA HIS A 49 -3.44 2.71 2.47
C HIS A 49 -1.95 3.03 2.67
N THR A 50 -1.25 2.22 3.45
CA THR A 50 0.19 2.40 3.71
C THR A 50 1.02 2.39 2.42
N ILE A 51 0.72 1.51 1.47
CA ILE A 51 1.43 1.47 0.17
C ILE A 51 1.20 2.78 -0.61
N ASN A 52 -0.02 3.30 -0.63
CA ASN A 52 -0.35 4.56 -1.29
C ASN A 52 0.42 5.74 -0.65
N GLU A 53 0.46 5.81 0.67
CA GLU A 53 1.23 6.83 1.39
C GLU A 53 2.75 6.72 1.11
N PHE A 54 3.28 5.51 0.98
CA PHE A 54 4.67 5.31 0.56
C PHE A 54 4.94 5.81 -0.86
N GLN A 55 3.99 5.67 -1.79
CA GLN A 55 4.12 6.25 -3.14
C GLN A 55 4.14 7.78 -3.09
N HIS A 56 3.29 8.39 -2.27
CA HIS A 56 3.30 9.84 -2.06
C HIS A 56 4.64 10.31 -1.47
N MET A 57 5.15 9.61 -0.47
CA MET A 57 6.45 9.90 0.13
C MET A 57 7.59 9.78 -0.88
N LYS A 58 7.59 8.72 -1.71
CA LYS A 58 8.58 8.56 -2.79
C LYS A 58 8.57 9.77 -3.73
N LYS A 59 7.39 10.21 -4.18
CA LYS A 59 7.26 11.38 -5.06
C LYS A 59 7.76 12.67 -4.39
N ALA A 60 7.48 12.85 -3.11
CA ALA A 60 7.99 13.99 -2.35
C ALA A 60 9.52 13.99 -2.29
N LEU A 61 10.13 12.83 -2.08
CA LEU A 61 11.60 12.67 -2.10
C LEU A 61 12.18 12.94 -3.48
N ASP A 62 11.54 12.48 -4.55
CA ASP A 62 11.97 12.75 -5.93
C ASP A 62 11.97 14.28 -6.19
N LEU A 63 10.90 14.98 -5.80
CA LEU A 63 10.81 16.45 -5.93
C LEU A 63 11.85 17.19 -5.11
N LEU A 64 12.06 16.79 -3.85
CA LEU A 64 13.08 17.37 -2.99
C LEU A 64 14.47 17.18 -3.58
N THR A 65 14.74 16.00 -4.16
CA THR A 65 16.01 15.69 -4.81
C THR A 65 16.24 16.55 -6.05
N LEU A 66 15.21 16.77 -6.86
CA LEU A 66 15.28 17.70 -8.00
C LEU A 66 15.63 19.12 -7.55
N GLN A 67 15.00 19.61 -6.49
CA GLN A 67 15.28 20.93 -5.93
C GLN A 67 16.71 21.04 -5.39
N LEU A 68 17.23 20.00 -4.75
CA LEU A 68 18.63 19.96 -4.32
C LEU A 68 19.60 20.07 -5.50
N PHE A 69 19.33 19.36 -6.60
CA PHE A 69 20.15 19.47 -7.81
C PHE A 69 20.07 20.85 -8.46
N GLU A 70 18.89 21.47 -8.51
CA GLU A 70 18.73 22.84 -9.02
C GLU A 70 19.57 23.85 -8.22
N VAL A 71 19.53 23.77 -6.89
CA VAL A 71 20.33 24.63 -6.01
C VAL A 71 21.82 24.37 -6.23
N GLN A 72 22.24 23.10 -6.27
CA GLN A 72 23.64 22.73 -6.50
C GLN A 72 24.17 23.28 -7.83
N ASN A 73 23.37 23.19 -8.90
CA ASN A 73 23.75 23.69 -10.22
C ASN A 73 23.85 25.22 -10.26
N LYS A 74 22.98 25.93 -9.52
CA LYS A 74 23.06 27.40 -9.37
C LYS A 74 24.27 27.87 -8.56
N VAL A 75 24.82 27.05 -7.67
CA VAL A 75 26.03 27.38 -6.89
C VAL A 75 27.31 27.10 -7.67
N LYS A 76 27.28 26.12 -8.59
CA LYS A 76 28.44 25.72 -9.42
C LYS A 76 28.66 26.60 -10.65
N ASN A 77 27.62 27.30 -11.12
CA ASN A 77 27.66 28.26 -12.23
C ASN A 77 27.71 29.68 -11.70
#